data_AF-A0A4Q3JJ94-F1
#
_entry.id   AF-A0A4Q3JJ94-F1
#
_cell.length_a   1.000
_cell.length_b   1.000
_cell.length_c   1.000
_cell.angle_alpha   90.00
_cell.angle_beta   90.00
_cell.angle_gamma   90.00
#
_symmetry.space_group_name_H-M   'P 1'
#
loop_
_entity.id
_entity.type
_entity.pdbx_description
1 polymer ?
#
loop_
_entity_poly.entity_id
_entity_poly.type
_entity_poly.pdbx_seq_one_letter_code
_entity_poly.pdbx_strand_id
1 'polypeptide(L)'
;MKNTFAILLLALGCAVSACSDSTDEGQGTSTFTTWGEEYIEEGIPAGGDGGFVDGWSVKYSKFLFVFGGITVAESSGAVGASLGTETLLVDNVVAGKKTLTSFADLPARAYTQVGYQSLPATAATRIIAGTQADLDLMVANGYRIYVEGTATGPGSVTKSFRWGFTGTVT
;
A
#
# COMPACT_ATOMS: atom_id res chain seq x y z
N MET A 1 -14.76 -61.51 54.15
CA MET A 1 -13.38 -60.96 54.22
C MET A 1 -12.58 -61.52 53.05
N LYS A 2 -11.72 -60.67 52.45
CA LYS A 2 -10.91 -60.81 51.23
C LYS A 2 -11.61 -60.35 49.94
N ASN A 3 -11.40 -59.07 49.65
CA ASN A 3 -11.86 -58.34 48.46
C ASN A 3 -11.03 -58.70 47.22
N THR A 4 -11.73 -58.75 46.10
CA THR A 4 -11.30 -58.96 44.71
C THR A 4 -11.05 -57.62 44.00
N PHE A 5 -10.48 -57.69 42.78
CA PHE A 5 -10.33 -56.67 41.72
C PHE A 5 -9.12 -55.73 41.81
N ALA A 6 -8.49 -55.24 40.74
CA ALA A 6 -8.28 -55.60 39.33
C ALA A 6 -7.47 -54.42 38.74
N ILE A 7 -6.67 -54.70 37.70
CA ILE A 7 -5.88 -53.74 36.91
C ILE A 7 -6.77 -52.68 36.25
N LEU A 8 -6.38 -51.39 36.26
CA LEU A 8 -6.78 -50.45 35.20
C LEU A 8 -5.80 -49.27 35.03
N LEU A 9 -5.06 -49.30 33.92
CA LEU A 9 -4.42 -48.16 33.28
C LEU A 9 -5.50 -47.14 32.90
N LEU A 10 -5.40 -45.89 33.38
CA LEU A 10 -6.26 -44.80 32.92
C LEU A 10 -5.41 -43.79 32.13
N ALA A 11 -5.23 -44.09 30.84
CA ALA A 11 -4.88 -43.10 29.83
C ALA A 11 -6.15 -42.29 29.53
N LEU A 12 -6.24 -41.08 30.06
CA LEU A 12 -7.33 -40.16 29.72
C LEU A 12 -6.80 -39.12 28.74
N GLY A 13 -7.17 -39.33 27.47
CA GLY A 13 -6.73 -38.56 26.32
C GLY A 13 -7.11 -37.08 26.42
N CYS A 14 -6.12 -36.23 26.18
CA CYS A 14 -6.35 -34.91 25.65
C CYS A 14 -6.98 -35.07 24.25
N ALA A 15 -8.31 -35.04 24.19
CA ALA A 15 -9.01 -34.68 22.98
C ALA A 15 -8.71 -33.20 22.70
N VAL A 16 -7.54 -32.94 22.11
CA VAL A 16 -7.37 -31.77 21.25
C VAL A 16 -8.32 -32.01 20.07
N SER A 17 -9.56 -31.58 20.23
CA SER A 17 -10.45 -31.28 19.11
C SER A 17 -9.75 -30.19 18.31
N ALA A 18 -8.89 -30.60 17.37
CA ALA A 18 -8.51 -29.77 16.26
C ALA A 18 -9.81 -29.39 15.57
N CYS A 19 -10.23 -28.13 15.72
CA CYS A 19 -11.21 -27.52 14.82
C CYS A 19 -10.57 -27.49 13.42
N SER A 20 -10.64 -28.58 12.68
CA SER A 20 -10.31 -28.62 11.27
C SER A 20 -11.25 -29.59 10.57
N ASP A 21 -12.54 -29.30 10.63
CA ASP A 21 -13.58 -30.04 9.91
C ASP A 21 -14.66 -29.08 9.39
N SER A 22 -14.22 -28.04 8.70
CA SER A 22 -15.07 -27.28 7.80
C SER A 22 -14.35 -27.19 6.47
N THR A 23 -14.89 -27.90 5.47
CA THR A 23 -14.53 -27.80 4.04
C THR A 23 -14.72 -26.40 3.45
N ASP A 24 -15.25 -25.47 4.24
CA ASP A 24 -15.32 -24.04 3.97
C ASP A 24 -14.26 -23.34 4.81
N GLU A 25 -13.10 -23.12 4.22
CA GLU A 25 -12.13 -22.21 4.78
C GLU A 25 -12.75 -20.81 4.76
N GLY A 26 -12.70 -20.11 5.90
CA GLY A 26 -13.26 -18.75 5.98
C GLY A 26 -12.67 -17.85 4.89
N GLN A 27 -13.46 -16.93 4.37
CA GLN A 27 -13.01 -15.98 3.35
C GLN A 27 -13.02 -14.56 3.92
N GLY A 28 -12.17 -13.69 3.39
CA GLY A 28 -12.04 -12.30 3.81
C GLY A 28 -11.77 -11.35 2.64
N THR A 29 -11.72 -10.05 2.94
CA THR A 29 -11.37 -9.02 1.97
C THR A 29 -10.08 -8.31 2.39
N SER A 30 -9.13 -8.19 1.47
CA SER A 30 -7.94 -7.35 1.63
C SER A 30 -8.07 -6.10 0.79
N THR A 31 -7.99 -4.92 1.42
CA THR A 31 -8.12 -3.63 0.74
C THR A 31 -6.83 -2.82 0.87
N PHE A 32 -6.31 -2.39 -0.28
CA PHE A 32 -5.11 -1.57 -0.38
C PHE A 32 -5.51 -0.12 -0.57
N THR A 33 -4.93 0.75 0.25
CA THR A 33 -5.21 2.19 0.23
C THR A 33 -3.95 3.00 0.37
N THR A 34 -3.97 4.23 -0.13
CA THR A 34 -2.87 5.19 -0.01
C THR A 34 -3.40 6.59 0.28
N TRP A 35 -2.56 7.45 0.82
CA TRP A 35 -2.80 8.88 0.99
C TRP A 35 -1.44 9.59 1.05
N GLY A 36 -1.43 10.88 0.74
CA GLY A 36 -0.29 11.72 1.05
C GLY A 36 -0.31 12.03 2.55
N GLU A 37 0.84 12.00 3.22
CA GLU A 37 0.87 12.56 4.57
C GLU A 37 0.52 14.05 4.55
N GLU A 38 0.21 14.63 5.71
CA GLU A 38 -0.10 16.06 5.85
C GLU A 38 0.96 16.95 5.18
N TYR A 39 2.23 16.55 5.24
CA TYR A 39 3.33 17.25 4.58
C TYR A 39 3.25 17.28 3.05
N ILE A 40 2.56 16.34 2.43
CA ILE A 40 2.30 16.30 0.99
C ILE A 40 0.99 17.04 0.67
N GLU A 41 -0.08 16.77 1.41
CA GLU A 41 -1.42 17.34 1.16
C GLU A 41 -1.46 18.84 1.49
N GLU A 42 -0.91 19.22 2.64
CA GLU A 42 -0.95 20.57 3.20
C GLU A 42 0.36 21.33 2.98
N GLY A 43 1.49 20.63 2.97
CA GLY A 43 2.82 21.19 2.76
C GLY A 43 3.71 21.07 4.01
N ILE A 44 5.00 21.26 3.82
CA ILE A 44 5.98 21.26 4.92
C ILE A 44 6.13 22.72 5.41
N PRO A 45 5.83 23.03 6.67
CA PRO A 45 5.92 24.39 7.19
C PRO A 45 7.37 24.84 7.46
N ALA A 46 7.53 26.13 7.72
CA ALA A 46 8.76 26.68 8.28
C ALA A 46 8.74 26.54 9.81
N GLY A 47 9.75 25.88 10.37
CA GLY A 47 9.87 25.59 11.80
C GLY A 47 8.75 24.68 12.34
N GLY A 48 8.67 24.58 13.67
CA GLY A 48 7.71 23.70 14.34
C GLY A 48 8.05 22.22 14.23
N ASP A 49 7.13 21.37 14.70
CA ASP A 49 7.30 19.92 14.67
C ASP A 49 7.16 19.39 13.24
N GLY A 50 8.29 19.07 12.62
CA GLY A 50 8.39 18.50 11.26
C GLY A 50 8.55 19.51 10.12
N GLY A 51 8.69 20.82 10.42
CA GLY A 51 9.02 21.83 9.43
C GLY A 51 10.53 22.06 9.24
N PHE A 52 10.91 22.89 8.25
CA PHE A 52 12.32 23.21 8.02
C PHE A 52 12.84 24.24 9.03
N VAL A 53 13.96 23.95 9.68
CA VAL A 53 14.53 24.77 10.77
C VAL A 53 15.16 26.09 10.32
N ASP A 54 15.37 26.26 9.01
CA ASP A 54 16.03 27.42 8.40
C ASP A 54 15.04 28.44 7.81
N GLY A 55 13.75 28.30 8.15
CA GLY A 55 12.70 29.24 7.74
C GLY A 55 12.12 28.98 6.35
N TRP A 56 12.45 27.84 5.73
CA TRP A 56 11.84 27.41 4.47
C TRP A 56 10.52 26.66 4.68
N SER A 57 9.64 26.72 3.70
CA SER A 57 8.44 25.87 3.60
C SER A 57 8.31 25.32 2.19
N VAL A 58 7.55 24.23 2.02
CA VAL A 58 7.27 23.61 0.72
C VAL A 58 5.76 23.37 0.58
N LYS A 59 5.19 23.77 -0.56
CA LYS A 59 3.85 23.37 -0.98
C LYS A 59 3.94 22.59 -2.29
N TYR A 60 3.41 21.37 -2.30
CA TYR A 60 3.32 20.55 -3.50
C TYR A 60 2.10 20.95 -4.33
N SER A 61 2.29 21.07 -5.64
CA SER A 61 1.21 21.18 -6.62
C SER A 61 0.86 19.81 -7.21
N LYS A 62 1.85 18.91 -7.31
CA LYS A 62 1.70 17.54 -7.78
C LYS A 62 2.57 16.57 -7.00
N PHE A 63 2.01 15.43 -6.63
CA PHE A 63 2.75 14.29 -6.11
C PHE A 63 2.18 13.01 -6.72
N LEU A 64 2.53 12.78 -7.98
CA LEU A 64 2.02 11.70 -8.80
C LEU A 64 2.83 10.42 -8.55
N PHE A 65 2.16 9.33 -8.24
CA PHE A 65 2.74 8.01 -8.06
C PHE A 65 1.92 6.96 -8.81
N VAL A 66 2.59 6.07 -9.53
CA VAL A 66 1.96 4.95 -10.22
C VAL A 66 2.22 3.67 -9.44
N PHE A 67 1.16 3.10 -8.87
CA PHE A 67 1.19 1.80 -8.22
C PHE A 67 0.94 0.69 -9.25
N GLY A 68 1.64 -0.43 -9.13
CA GLY A 68 1.37 -1.65 -9.89
C GLY A 68 1.84 -2.87 -9.12
N GLY A 69 1.62 -4.07 -9.67
CA GLY A 69 2.13 -5.31 -9.08
C GLY A 69 1.69 -5.57 -7.64
N ILE A 70 0.54 -5.01 -7.20
CA ILE A 70 0.00 -5.25 -5.86
C ILE A 70 -0.29 -6.74 -5.72
N THR A 71 0.35 -7.39 -4.75
CA THR A 71 0.27 -8.85 -4.58
C THR A 71 0.15 -9.20 -3.11
N VAL A 72 -0.68 -10.21 -2.84
CA VAL A 72 -0.88 -10.84 -1.53
C VAL A 72 -0.50 -12.31 -1.68
N ALA A 73 0.55 -12.74 -1.00
CA ALA A 73 1.07 -14.10 -1.09
C ALA A 73 1.44 -14.66 0.29
N GLU A 74 1.41 -15.99 0.37
CA GLU A 74 1.89 -16.77 1.52
C GLU A 74 3.43 -16.82 1.55
N SER A 75 4.01 -17.28 2.65
CA SER A 75 5.48 -17.43 2.78
C SER A 75 6.07 -18.43 1.78
N SER A 76 5.26 -19.37 1.29
CA SER A 76 5.61 -20.33 0.24
C SER A 76 5.72 -19.71 -1.16
N GLY A 77 5.28 -18.45 -1.32
CA GLY A 77 5.13 -17.79 -2.62
C GLY A 77 3.79 -18.10 -3.32
N ALA A 78 2.88 -18.86 -2.70
CA ALA A 78 1.54 -19.05 -3.23
C ALA A 78 0.78 -17.71 -3.23
N VAL A 79 0.38 -17.25 -4.43
CA VAL A 79 -0.34 -15.98 -4.60
C VAL A 79 -1.81 -16.19 -4.28
N GLY A 80 -2.31 -15.48 -3.26
CA GLY A 80 -3.73 -15.43 -2.94
C GLY A 80 -4.49 -14.42 -3.79
N ALA A 81 -3.89 -13.25 -4.04
CA ALA A 81 -4.45 -12.26 -4.96
C ALA A 81 -3.36 -11.39 -5.59
N SER A 82 -3.65 -10.86 -6.78
CA SER A 82 -2.79 -9.92 -7.47
C SER A 82 -3.60 -8.95 -8.33
N LEU A 83 -3.11 -7.72 -8.43
CA LEU A 83 -3.56 -6.72 -9.39
C LEU A 83 -3.09 -7.05 -10.82
N GLY A 84 -2.19 -8.03 -10.98
CA GLY A 84 -1.66 -8.42 -12.27
C GLY A 84 -0.80 -7.33 -12.88
N THR A 85 -1.09 -6.98 -14.14
CA THR A 85 -0.34 -5.97 -14.91
C THR A 85 -0.96 -4.58 -14.87
N GLU A 86 -2.10 -4.42 -14.19
CA GLU A 86 -2.73 -3.10 -14.06
C GLU A 86 -1.84 -2.14 -13.26
N THR A 87 -1.93 -0.86 -13.63
CA THR A 87 -1.25 0.24 -12.96
C THR A 87 -2.24 1.33 -12.60
N LEU A 88 -2.00 2.00 -11.47
CA LEU A 88 -2.92 2.92 -10.83
C LEU A 88 -2.22 4.24 -10.56
N LEU A 89 -2.66 5.33 -11.19
CA LEU A 89 -2.13 6.68 -10.96
C LEU A 89 -2.83 7.33 -9.77
N VAL A 90 -2.05 7.87 -8.85
CA VAL A 90 -2.51 8.64 -7.70
C VAL A 90 -1.75 9.95 -7.60
N ASP A 91 -2.48 11.06 -7.58
CA ASP A 91 -1.99 12.35 -7.06
C ASP A 91 -2.21 12.41 -5.55
N ASN A 92 -1.11 12.32 -4.80
CA ASN A 92 -1.13 12.33 -3.33
C ASN A 92 -1.29 13.73 -2.73
N VAL A 93 -1.33 14.80 -3.55
CA VAL A 93 -1.73 16.14 -3.08
C VAL A 93 -3.24 16.23 -2.86
N VAL A 94 -4.02 15.44 -3.60
CA VAL A 94 -5.47 15.32 -3.33
C VAL A 94 -5.62 14.77 -1.93
N ALA A 95 -6.40 15.42 -1.08
CA ALA A 95 -6.49 15.02 0.32
C ALA A 95 -7.18 13.65 0.54
N GLY A 96 -6.78 12.95 1.60
CA GLY A 96 -7.49 11.83 2.18
C GLY A 96 -7.17 10.44 1.60
N LYS A 97 -7.75 9.42 2.24
CA LYS A 97 -7.54 8.01 1.89
C LYS A 97 -8.14 7.65 0.54
N LYS A 98 -7.35 7.07 -0.36
CA LYS A 98 -7.77 6.52 -1.66
C LYS A 98 -7.67 5.01 -1.67
N THR A 99 -8.70 4.34 -2.16
CA THR A 99 -8.67 2.88 -2.39
C THR A 99 -7.99 2.59 -3.72
N LEU A 100 -6.94 1.77 -3.69
CA LEU A 100 -6.23 1.29 -4.88
C LEU A 100 -6.96 0.09 -5.48
N THR A 101 -7.16 -0.93 -4.66
CA THR A 101 -7.86 -2.17 -5.03
C THR A 101 -8.37 -2.90 -3.78
N SER A 102 -9.34 -3.79 -3.99
CA SER A 102 -9.87 -4.69 -2.98
C SER A 102 -9.96 -6.09 -3.57
N PHE A 103 -9.38 -7.06 -2.88
CA PHE A 103 -9.47 -8.48 -3.22
C PHE A 103 -10.48 -9.13 -2.26
N ALA A 104 -11.69 -9.38 -2.76
CA ALA A 104 -12.72 -10.13 -2.02
C ALA A 104 -12.42 -11.63 -2.07
N ASP A 105 -13.16 -12.39 -1.25
CA ASP A 105 -13.18 -13.85 -1.29
C ASP A 105 -11.80 -14.52 -1.12
N LEU A 106 -10.87 -13.83 -0.46
CA LEU A 106 -9.54 -14.36 -0.15
C LEU A 106 -9.67 -15.44 0.92
N PRO A 107 -9.18 -16.67 0.67
CA PRO A 107 -9.14 -17.71 1.70
C PRO A 107 -8.39 -17.24 2.94
N ALA A 108 -8.86 -17.63 4.12
CA ALA A 108 -8.24 -17.33 5.40
C ALA A 108 -6.91 -18.08 5.51
N ARG A 109 -5.84 -17.33 5.26
CA ARG A 109 -4.44 -17.79 5.23
C ARG A 109 -3.52 -16.76 5.86
N ALA A 110 -2.32 -17.20 6.23
CA ALA A 110 -1.24 -16.32 6.68
C ALA A 110 -0.51 -15.73 5.45
N TYR A 111 -1.03 -14.63 4.92
CA TYR A 111 -0.37 -13.87 3.86
C TYR A 111 0.76 -13.01 4.46
N THR A 112 1.99 -13.50 4.36
CA THR A 112 3.18 -12.84 4.93
C THR A 112 4.01 -12.12 3.89
N GLN A 113 3.68 -12.26 2.61
CA GLN A 113 4.33 -11.60 1.49
C GLN A 113 3.34 -10.66 0.80
N VAL A 114 3.26 -9.43 1.29
CA VAL A 114 2.42 -8.38 0.70
C VAL A 114 3.34 -7.34 0.08
N GLY A 115 3.10 -6.98 -1.19
CA GLY A 115 3.98 -6.07 -1.91
C GLY A 115 3.26 -5.27 -2.98
N TYR A 116 3.94 -4.24 -3.47
CA TYR A 116 3.58 -3.45 -4.63
C TYR A 116 4.86 -2.97 -5.31
N GLN A 117 4.72 -2.47 -6.54
CA GLN A 117 5.79 -1.88 -7.33
C GLN A 117 5.41 -0.47 -7.76
N SER A 118 6.42 0.37 -7.99
CA SER A 118 6.26 1.63 -8.73
C SER A 118 6.68 1.38 -10.18
N LEU A 119 5.71 1.43 -11.08
CA LEU A 119 5.89 1.10 -12.50
C LEU A 119 5.63 2.34 -13.36
N PRO A 120 6.28 2.49 -14.54
CA PRO A 120 5.97 3.59 -15.44
C PRO A 120 4.47 3.63 -15.83
N ALA A 121 3.92 4.83 -15.96
CA ALA A 121 2.57 5.00 -16.49
C ALA A 121 2.49 4.52 -17.95
N THR A 122 1.34 3.98 -18.32
CA THR A 122 0.96 3.64 -19.69
C THR A 122 -0.39 4.27 -20.02
N ALA A 123 -0.78 4.28 -21.28
CA ALA A 123 -2.11 4.73 -21.68
C ALA A 123 -3.25 3.92 -21.02
N ALA A 124 -2.97 2.71 -20.52
CA ALA A 124 -3.93 1.86 -19.81
C ALA A 124 -3.92 2.07 -18.29
N THR A 125 -3.02 2.90 -17.74
CA THR A 125 -2.96 3.20 -16.31
C THR A 125 -4.28 3.85 -15.87
N ARG A 126 -4.93 3.27 -14.86
CA ARG A 126 -6.19 3.77 -14.33
C ARG A 126 -5.95 4.92 -13.36
N ILE A 127 -6.67 6.02 -13.52
CA ILE A 127 -6.58 7.16 -12.60
C ILE A 127 -7.44 6.88 -11.38
N ILE A 128 -6.82 6.83 -10.20
CA ILE A 128 -7.49 6.75 -8.89
C ILE A 128 -7.70 8.16 -8.32
N ALA A 129 -6.67 9.00 -8.43
CA ALA A 129 -6.72 10.42 -8.07
C ALA A 129 -5.78 11.19 -9.00
N GLY A 130 -6.19 12.39 -9.41
CA GLY A 130 -5.49 13.21 -10.41
C GLY A 130 -6.36 13.43 -11.66
N THR A 131 -5.73 13.88 -12.74
CA THR A 131 -6.40 14.27 -13.98
C THR A 131 -5.84 13.52 -15.19
N GLN A 132 -6.54 13.57 -16.32
CA GLN A 132 -6.03 13.01 -17.58
C GLN A 132 -4.71 13.67 -18.01
N ALA A 133 -4.56 14.98 -17.79
CA ALA A 133 -3.32 15.69 -18.09
C ALA A 133 -2.14 15.18 -17.24
N ASP A 134 -2.40 14.76 -15.99
CA ASP A 134 -1.39 14.13 -15.15
C ASP A 134 -0.96 12.78 -15.73
N LEU A 135 -1.92 11.97 -16.19
CA LEU A 135 -1.60 10.70 -16.85
C LEU A 135 -0.82 10.92 -18.15
N ASP A 136 -1.24 11.86 -18.99
CA ASP A 136 -0.58 12.18 -20.25
C ASP A 136 0.87 12.63 -20.01
N LEU A 137 1.10 13.47 -19.00
CA LEU A 137 2.44 13.87 -18.56
C LEU A 137 3.29 12.67 -18.15
N MET A 138 2.74 11.78 -17.32
CA MET A 138 3.45 10.61 -16.82
C MET A 138 3.81 9.65 -17.96
N VAL A 139 2.89 9.39 -18.89
CA VAL A 139 3.11 8.53 -20.06
C VAL A 139 4.13 9.14 -21.01
N ALA A 140 3.98 10.42 -21.36
CA ALA A 140 4.86 11.09 -22.32
C ALA A 140 6.33 11.08 -21.90
N ASN A 141 6.59 11.09 -20.59
CA ASN A 141 7.94 11.11 -20.03
C ASN A 141 8.39 9.75 -19.46
N GLY A 142 7.54 8.72 -19.52
CA GLY A 142 7.84 7.40 -18.93
C GLY A 142 8.04 7.45 -17.42
N TYR A 143 7.34 8.35 -16.72
CA TYR A 143 7.44 8.51 -15.28
C TYR A 143 6.63 7.46 -14.53
N ARG A 144 7.19 7.00 -13.41
CA ARG A 144 6.48 6.25 -12.35
C ARG A 144 6.22 7.11 -11.12
N ILE A 145 7.01 8.18 -10.94
CA ILE A 145 6.86 9.20 -9.91
C ILE A 145 7.10 10.56 -10.59
N TYR A 146 6.25 11.54 -10.30
CA TYR A 146 6.49 12.94 -10.66
C TYR A 146 6.09 13.83 -9.49
N VAL A 147 6.95 14.78 -9.15
CA VAL A 147 6.71 15.73 -8.07
C VAL A 147 6.95 17.14 -8.59
N GLU A 148 6.03 18.02 -8.25
CA GLU A 148 6.11 19.45 -8.52
C GLU A 148 5.69 20.24 -7.29
N GLY A 149 6.41 21.32 -7.01
CA GLY A 149 6.07 22.16 -5.88
C GLY A 149 6.83 23.47 -5.88
N THR A 150 6.58 24.25 -4.83
CA THR A 150 7.18 25.54 -4.59
C THR A 150 7.73 25.58 -3.18
N ALA A 151 9.00 25.96 -3.05
CA ALA A 151 9.64 26.27 -1.79
C ALA A 151 9.64 27.78 -1.55
N THR A 152 9.29 28.22 -0.35
CA THR A 152 9.29 29.63 0.06
C THR A 152 10.19 29.80 1.27
N GLY A 153 11.13 30.74 1.21
CA GLY A 153 12.12 30.98 2.25
C GLY A 153 12.10 32.42 2.79
N PRO A 154 13.02 32.74 3.71
CA PRO A 154 13.14 34.07 4.30
C PRO A 154 13.28 35.18 3.27
N GLY A 155 12.72 36.35 3.57
CA GLY A 155 12.70 37.48 2.63
C GLY A 155 11.81 37.25 1.39
N SER A 156 10.83 36.34 1.49
CA SER A 156 9.88 35.99 0.42
C SER A 156 10.55 35.42 -0.83
N VAL A 157 11.69 34.73 -0.66
CA VAL A 157 12.34 34.02 -1.77
C VAL A 157 11.49 32.82 -2.16
N THR A 158 11.17 32.70 -3.44
CA THR A 158 10.39 31.57 -3.98
C THR A 158 11.23 30.77 -4.97
N LYS A 159 11.17 29.44 -4.88
CA LYS A 159 11.81 28.50 -5.79
C LYS A 159 10.84 27.41 -6.20
N SER A 160 10.54 27.31 -7.49
CA SER A 160 9.77 26.18 -8.03
C SER A 160 10.70 25.01 -8.35
N PHE A 161 10.22 23.80 -8.13
CA PHE A 161 10.92 22.58 -8.47
C PHE A 161 9.98 21.59 -9.15
N ARG A 162 10.56 20.78 -10.04
CA ARG A 162 9.89 19.63 -10.64
C ARG A 162 10.92 18.55 -10.95
N TRP A 163 10.56 17.31 -10.71
CA TRP A 163 11.38 16.16 -11.04
C TRP A 163 10.51 14.92 -11.21
N GLY A 164 11.03 13.90 -11.90
CA GLY A 164 10.36 12.62 -12.05
C GLY A 164 11.35 11.47 -12.12
N PHE A 165 10.91 10.28 -11.69
CA PHE A 165 11.67 9.04 -11.84
C PHE A 165 11.07 8.19 -12.95
N THR A 166 11.94 7.66 -13.80
CA THR A 166 11.61 6.75 -14.90
C THR A 166 12.04 5.31 -14.58
N GLY A 167 11.70 4.37 -15.47
CA GLY A 167 12.14 2.97 -15.41
C GLY A 167 11.53 2.17 -14.26
N THR A 168 12.02 0.95 -14.05
CA THR A 168 11.61 0.04 -12.97
C THR A 168 12.72 -0.01 -11.91
N VAL A 169 12.39 0.06 -10.61
CA VAL A 169 13.40 -0.29 -9.58
C VAL A 169 13.37 -1.81 -9.51
N THR A 170 14.45 -2.44 -9.96
CA THR A 170 14.71 -3.87 -9.77
C THR A 170 15.30 -4.11 -8.40
#